data_AF-A0A382F7D3-F1
#
_entry.id   AF-A0A382F7D3-F1
#
_cell.length_a   1.000
_cell.length_b   1.000
_cell.length_c   1.000
_cell.angle_alpha   90.00
_cell.angle_beta   90.00
_cell.angle_gamma   90.00
#
_symmetry.space_group_name_H-M   'P 1'
#
loop_
_entity.id
_entity.type
_entity.pdbx_description
1 polymer ?
#
loop_
_entity_poly.entity_id
_entity_poly.type
_entity_poly.pdbx_seq_one_letter_code
_entity_poly.pdbx_strand_id
1 'polypeptide(L)' 'PFGTLNLNLEKSLALKNEGVVSFQLRKEGSHWHTYHTDQDNKVALHLPAGRYYLHVAGILRKTFFMIAETQFKISIE' A
#
# COMPACT_ATOMS: atom_id res chain seq x y z
N PRO A 1 -15.71 -3.48 9.14
CA PRO A 1 -14.79 -2.74 10.04
C PRO A 1 -13.45 -2.47 9.31
N PHE A 2 -12.85 -1.29 9.53
CA PHE A 2 -11.73 -0.78 8.73
C PHE A 2 -10.54 -0.42 9.61
N GLY A 3 -9.33 -0.51 9.06
CA GLY A 3 -8.10 0.05 9.63
C GLY A 3 -7.41 0.97 8.64
N THR A 4 -6.36 1.66 9.09
CA THR A 4 -5.62 2.63 8.27
C THR A 4 -4.24 2.08 7.93
N LEU A 5 -3.98 1.86 6.64
CA LEU A 5 -2.65 1.62 6.13
C LEU A 5 -1.95 2.97 5.92
N ASN A 6 -0.77 3.16 6.51
CA ASN A 6 0.13 4.26 6.19
C ASN A 6 1.33 3.67 5.45
N LEU A 7 1.46 4.00 4.17
CA LEU A 7 2.52 3.50 3.30
C LEU A 7 3.51 4.61 2.96
N ASN A 8 4.80 4.33 3.06
CA ASN A 8 5.88 5.20 2.64
C ASN A 8 6.72 4.49 1.56
N LEU A 9 6.79 5.08 0.37
CA LEU A 9 7.54 4.60 -0.79
C LEU A 9 8.66 5.58 -1.20
N GLU A 10 9.01 6.56 -0.35
CA GLU A 10 10.00 7.60 -0.62
C GLU A 10 11.34 7.05 -1.09
N LYS A 11 11.82 5.99 -0.43
CA LYS A 11 13.09 5.31 -0.73
C LYS A 11 12.98 4.20 -1.77
N SER A 12 11.76 3.81 -2.17
CA SER A 12 11.59 2.68 -3.07
C SER A 12 12.17 2.98 -4.45
N LEU A 13 12.78 1.97 -5.07
CA LEU A 13 13.29 2.02 -6.46
C LEU A 13 12.19 2.03 -7.54
N ALA A 14 10.93 2.27 -7.15
CA ALA A 14 9.82 2.30 -8.09
C ALA A 14 9.89 3.52 -9.00
N LEU A 15 9.43 3.38 -10.25
CA LEU A 15 9.29 4.49 -11.18
C LEU A 15 8.35 5.56 -10.57
N LYS A 16 8.88 6.78 -10.44
CA LYS A 16 8.14 7.96 -9.98
C LYS A 16 7.65 8.71 -11.21
N ASN A 17 6.34 8.77 -11.38
CA ASN A 17 5.72 9.60 -12.41
C ASN A 17 5.21 10.86 -11.73
N GLU A 18 5.69 12.03 -12.15
CA GLU A 18 5.24 13.33 -11.60
C GLU A 18 5.35 13.45 -10.06
N GLY A 19 6.32 12.74 -9.46
CA GLY A 19 6.54 12.75 -8.02
C GLY A 19 5.65 11.78 -7.22
N VAL A 20 4.85 10.94 -7.88
CA VAL A 20 4.05 9.89 -7.22
C VAL A 20 4.52 8.49 -7.63
N VAL A 21 4.34 7.52 -6.74
CA VAL A 21 4.62 6.10 -6.97
C VAL A 21 3.31 5.33 -7.13
N SER A 22 3.21 4.54 -8.20
CA SER A 22 2.13 3.58 -8.39
C SER A 22 2.41 2.29 -7.62
N PHE A 23 1.39 1.76 -6.93
CA PHE A 23 1.45 0.46 -6.26
C PHE A 23 0.12 -0.26 -6.37
N GLN A 24 0.10 -1.55 -6.08
CA GLN A 24 -1.13 -2.34 -6.12
C GLN A 24 -1.38 -3.03 -4.79
N LEU A 25 -2.64 -3.06 -4.39
CA LEU A 25 -3.12 -3.82 -3.25
C LEU A 25 -4.17 -4.83 -3.70
N ARG A 26 -4.14 -5.99 -3.06
CA ARG A 26 -5.18 -7.00 -3.17
C ARG A 26 -5.56 -7.49 -1.79
N LYS A 27 -6.84 -7.44 -1.46
CA LYS A 27 -7.39 -8.20 -0.33
C LYS A 27 -7.52 -9.66 -0.75
N GLU A 28 -7.20 -10.59 0.14
CA GLU A 28 -7.42 -12.03 -0.12
C GLU A 28 -8.86 -12.28 -0.60
N GLY A 29 -9.00 -13.04 -1.70
CA GLY A 29 -10.28 -13.28 -2.37
C GLY A 29 -10.80 -12.17 -3.30
N SER A 30 -10.08 -11.06 -3.47
CA SER A 30 -10.47 -9.95 -4.38
C SER A 30 -9.51 -9.75 -5.56
N HIS A 31 -9.83 -8.80 -6.45
CA HIS A 31 -8.95 -8.39 -7.54
C HIS A 31 -7.84 -7.42 -7.06
N TRP A 32 -6.78 -7.31 -7.85
CA TRP A 32 -5.77 -6.26 -7.67
C TRP A 32 -6.35 -4.90 -8.01
N HIS A 33 -6.02 -3.91 -7.19
CA HIS A 33 -6.39 -2.51 -7.38
C HIS A 33 -5.13 -1.65 -7.37
N THR A 34 -5.03 -0.75 -8.34
CA THR A 34 -3.90 0.18 -8.45
C THR A 34 -4.21 1.46 -7.67
N TYR A 35 -3.23 1.91 -6.90
CA TYR A 35 -3.25 3.13 -6.11
C TYR A 35 -2.01 3.95 -6.42
N HIS A 36 -2.06 5.23 -6.06
CA HIS A 36 -0.95 6.16 -6.18
C HIS A 36 -0.67 6.77 -4.81
N THR A 37 0.59 7.10 -4.56
CA THR A 37 0.95 7.93 -3.41
C THR A 37 0.58 9.39 -3.65
N ASP A 38 0.63 10.19 -2.59
CA ASP A 38 0.74 11.64 -2.68
C ASP A 38 2.14 12.04 -3.17
N GLN A 39 2.36 13.35 -3.41
CA GLN A 39 3.62 13.90 -3.97
C GLN A 39 4.85 13.67 -3.06
N ASP A 40 4.64 13.42 -1.77
CA ASP A 40 5.71 13.08 -0.83
C ASP A 40 6.05 11.58 -0.81
N ASN A 41 5.50 10.82 -1.77
CA ASN A 41 5.60 9.36 -1.89
C ASN A 41 5.00 8.58 -0.71
N LYS A 42 4.09 9.19 0.05
CA LYS A 42 3.36 8.54 1.13
C LYS A 42 1.87 8.51 0.83
N VAL A 43 1.13 7.65 1.52
CA VAL A 43 -0.34 7.61 1.43
C VAL A 43 -0.93 6.94 2.65
N ALA A 44 -2.11 7.42 3.06
CA ALA A 44 -2.95 6.78 4.04
C ALA A 44 -4.22 6.21 3.37
N LEU A 45 -4.46 4.91 3.51
CA LEU A 45 -5.62 4.23 2.94
C LEU A 45 -6.50 3.61 4.03
N HIS A 46 -7.80 3.84 3.96
CA HIS A 46 -8.78 3.11 4.75
C HIS A 46 -9.13 1.79 4.07
N LEU A 47 -8.72 0.69 4.70
CA LEU A 47 -8.87 -0.66 4.16
C LEU A 47 -9.76 -1.51 5.07
N PRO A 48 -10.69 -2.31 4.51
CA PRO A 48 -11.41 -3.31 5.29
C PRO A 48 -10.45 -4.25 6.02
N ALA A 49 -10.80 -4.70 7.22
CA ALA A 49 -10.03 -5.73 7.91
C ALA A 49 -9.89 -7.00 7.05
N GLY A 50 -8.72 -7.65 7.15
CA GLY A 50 -8.41 -8.87 6.40
C GLY A 50 -6.96 -8.92 5.93
N ARG A 51 -6.61 -9.98 5.21
CA ARG A 51 -5.27 -10.19 4.65
C ARG A 51 -5.09 -9.43 3.34
N TYR A 52 -3.93 -8.79 3.19
CA TYR A 52 -3.54 -8.00 2.03
C TYR A 52 -2.18 -8.40 1.48
N TYR A 53 -2.04 -8.19 0.18
CA TYR A 53 -0.81 -8.33 -0.59
C TYR A 53 -0.49 -6.98 -1.22
N LEU A 54 0.76 -6.53 -1.07
CA LEU A 54 1.26 -5.26 -1.60
C LEU A 54 2.28 -5.51 -2.70
N HIS A 55 1.98 -5.04 -3.91
CA HIS A 55 2.91 -4.98 -5.02
C HIS A 55 3.41 -3.55 -5.22
N VAL A 56 4.71 -3.40 -5.43
CA VAL A 56 5.34 -2.14 -5.83
C VAL A 56 6.27 -2.45 -6.98
N ALA A 57 6.15 -1.71 -8.08
CA ALA A 57 6.91 -1.95 -9.32
C ALA A 57 6.84 -3.41 -9.82
N GLY A 58 5.66 -4.02 -9.76
CA GLY A 58 5.43 -5.41 -10.21
C GLY A 58 5.94 -6.50 -9.27
N ILE A 59 6.56 -6.15 -8.14
CA ILE A 59 7.12 -7.10 -7.17
C ILE A 59 6.24 -7.15 -5.91
N LEU A 60 5.91 -8.36 -5.45
CA LEU A 60 5.28 -8.58 -4.14
C LEU A 60 6.26 -8.19 -3.02
N ARG A 61 6.04 -7.02 -2.41
CA ARG A 61 6.92 -6.49 -1.35
C ARG A 61 6.50 -6.94 0.05
N LYS A 62 5.19 -7.09 0.30
CA LYS A 62 4.68 -7.45 1.63
C LYS A 62 3.35 -8.16 1.57
N THR A 63 3.15 -9.08 2.52
CA THR A 63 1.85 -9.65 2.88
C THR A 63 1.56 -9.26 4.33
N PHE A 64 0.37 -8.75 4.65
CA PHE A 64 0.03 -8.28 5.99
C PHE A 64 -1.46 -8.47 6.29
N PHE A 65 -1.84 -8.33 7.56
CA PHE A 65 -3.23 -8.31 7.99
C PHE A 65 -3.61 -6.90 8.44
N MET A 66 -4.68 -6.36 7.89
CA MET A 66 -5.34 -5.21 8.48
C MET A 66 -6.27 -5.63 9.59
N ILE A 67 -6.04 -5.05 10.76
CA ILE A 67 -6.90 -5.16 11.93
C ILE A 67 -7.75 -3.88 12.00
N ALA A 68 -9.04 -4.04 12.30
CA ALA A 68 -9.95 -2.91 12.45
C ALA A 68 -9.51 -1.95 13.55
N GLU A 69 -9.76 -0.65 13.36
CA GLU A 69 -9.49 0.42 14.34
C GLU A 69 -7.99 0.56 14.69
N THR A 70 -7.11 -0.02 13.86
CA THR A 70 -5.66 0.09 14.02
C THR A 70 -5.02 0.85 12.86
N GLN A 71 -3.81 1.35 13.12
CA GLN A 71 -2.93 1.88 12.11
C GLN A 71 -1.82 0.87 11.82
N PHE A 72 -1.61 0.54 10.54
CA PHE A 72 -0.51 -0.30 10.09
C PHE A 72 0.45 0.51 9.25
N LYS A 73 1.73 0.55 9.64
CA LYS A 73 2.76 1.33 8.95
C LYS A 73 3.67 0.43 8.13
N ILE A 74 3.93 0.80 6.89
CA ILE A 74 4.84 0.11 5.98
C ILE A 74 5.76 1.14 5.33
N SER A 75 7.06 0.89 5.37
CA SER A 75 8.04 1.60 4.53
C SER A 75 8.70 0.58 3.62
N ILE A 76 8.80 0.88 2.33
CA ILE A 76 9.51 0.05 1.34
C ILE A 76 10.77 0.79 0.91
N GLU A 77 11.90 0.09 0.99
CA GLU A 77 13.21 0.50 0.50
C GLU A 77 13.53 -0.19 -0.84
#